data_AF-A0A1F7F6S4-F1
#
_entry.id   AF-A0A1F7F6S4-F1
#
_cell.length_a   1.000
_cell.length_b   1.000
_cell.length_c   1.000
_cell.angle_alpha   90.00
_cell.angle_beta   90.00
_cell.angle_gamma   90.00
#
_symmetry.space_group_name_H-M   'P 1'
#
loop_
_entity.id
_entity.type
_entity.pdbx_description
1 polymer ?
#
loop_
_entity_poly.entity_id
_entity_poly.type
_entity_poly.pdbx_seq_one_letter_code
_entity_poly.pdbx_strand_id
1 'polypeptide(L)'
;MNNHTVFILLIILEIFSLSFSQFPANTSISWQIENLPDSVIRPAQLEYKGAFKVPQGSGHESWQYGGSGITYFPEGDSEGPNDGYPGSLFGCANINGQSVGELSIPVPVISPEENLAVLNRATSLQVPVCVVEGTISMDSGPFPNALWTIGYLPPQGDQSIGKLYFGGWLSYTSQEEWSHGACDLTLSSHNPSGMWRLSGLSAFEGTNTTMQIPVEWADKYCPGMVLALGGAVNGGSTAYGVGSGPSIIACAPLSHGNPPAPGTILENKILLRYGVSSDPSYQAVRDRQKRDCWSGGAWVNHGDRSAILFFGSKDAGESYYGFPKTSEGYKVFMNEGGHGLPDSCKWMYMDFDSVYHCLDTNTGQRSWYADFPRACVYFYDPDDLAKVAQGLIPSYGPQYYARLDVSEYMYDQDPQSSFLYGTGYDQANGLLYSFERSIEGDLPIVHVWKIHEASARIDGNDMRKDIAITVSPNPFSASIIIAVQGVGSRSMNIPSDMVVQIFDIAGRRIGIPHDVSTAKHNTPDKIHDARYTWSAANCPNGVYIVRAKIGPRTVNRSIMLIR
;
A
#
# COMPACT_ATOMS: atom_id res chain seq x y z
N MET A 1 8.91 68.12 28.06
CA MET A 1 7.60 67.47 28.25
C MET A 1 7.01 67.24 26.87
N ASN A 2 6.69 66.06 26.32
CA ASN A 2 6.59 64.65 26.73
C ASN A 2 6.79 63.83 25.43
N ASN A 3 7.65 62.81 25.34
CA ASN A 3 7.57 61.42 25.82
C ASN A 3 6.36 60.59 25.33
N HIS A 4 6.73 59.57 24.54
CA HIS A 4 6.07 58.32 24.15
C HIS A 4 5.11 57.70 25.18
N THR A 5 4.16 56.87 24.70
CA THR A 5 3.98 55.41 24.98
C THR A 5 2.50 54.99 24.82
N VAL A 6 2.26 53.74 24.38
CA VAL A 6 1.13 52.83 24.75
C VAL A 6 -0.02 52.59 23.73
N PHE A 7 0.04 51.40 23.13
CA PHE A 7 -1.02 50.41 22.79
C PHE A 7 -1.80 50.45 21.46
N ILE A 8 -1.32 49.55 20.60
CA ILE A 8 -2.04 48.73 19.61
C ILE A 8 -2.94 47.73 20.35
N LEU A 9 -4.24 47.70 20.03
CA LEU A 9 -5.07 46.48 20.10
C LEU A 9 -6.36 46.69 19.29
N LEU A 10 -6.41 46.20 18.06
CA LEU A 10 -7.64 45.87 17.32
C LEU A 10 -7.21 45.03 16.11
N ILE A 11 -7.06 43.74 16.38
CA ILE A 11 -6.94 42.67 15.39
C ILE A 11 -8.32 42.00 15.32
N ILE A 12 -8.59 41.42 14.15
CA ILE A 12 -9.50 40.31 13.87
C ILE A 12 -10.92 40.75 13.46
N LEU A 13 -11.16 40.83 12.14
CA LEU A 13 -11.96 39.84 11.40
C LEU A 13 -12.13 40.35 9.97
N GLU A 14 -11.39 39.76 9.03
CA GLU A 14 -11.89 39.25 7.74
C GLU A 14 -10.71 39.01 6.79
N ILE A 15 -10.84 37.96 5.97
CA ILE A 15 -9.90 37.45 4.97
C ILE A 15 -8.82 36.51 5.52
N PHE A 16 -9.25 35.30 5.91
CA PHE A 16 -8.47 34.09 5.67
C PHE A 16 -9.42 32.96 5.24
N SER A 17 -9.80 32.98 3.96
CA SER A 17 -10.16 31.78 3.22
C SER A 17 -8.91 31.37 2.42
N LEU A 18 -7.96 30.74 3.10
CA LEU A 18 -6.88 30.01 2.46
C LEU A 18 -7.14 28.52 2.68
N SER A 19 -7.64 27.90 1.63
CA SER A 19 -7.73 26.47 1.45
C SER A 19 -6.39 25.84 1.79
N PHE A 20 -6.35 24.96 2.80
CA PHE A 20 -5.20 24.10 3.03
C PHE A 20 -5.26 22.96 2.03
N SER A 21 -4.41 23.04 1.01
CA SER A 21 -3.89 21.87 0.31
C SER A 21 -2.37 22.01 0.21
N GLN A 22 -1.69 20.87 0.16
CA GLN A 22 -0.25 20.65 0.00
C GLN A 22 0.57 20.49 1.30
N PHE A 23 0.69 19.22 1.67
CA PHE A 23 1.69 18.66 2.59
C PHE A 23 3.14 19.01 2.17
N PRO A 24 4.08 19.19 3.11
CA PRO A 24 5.51 19.16 2.82
C PRO A 24 5.97 17.72 2.49
N ALA A 25 6.37 17.47 1.25
CA ALA A 25 6.90 16.19 0.82
C ALA A 25 8.32 15.92 1.38
N ASN A 26 8.48 15.21 2.53
CA ASN A 26 9.54 14.19 2.78
C ASN A 26 9.42 13.46 4.13
N THR A 27 8.76 12.31 4.13
CA THR A 27 8.85 11.33 5.20
C THR A 27 8.58 9.95 4.59
N SER A 28 9.49 9.46 3.74
CA SER A 28 9.39 8.06 3.32
C SER A 28 9.40 7.22 4.58
N ILE A 29 8.43 6.32 4.69
CA ILE A 29 8.31 5.41 5.83
C ILE A 29 8.91 4.04 5.55
N SER A 30 9.77 3.97 4.53
CA SER A 30 10.53 2.76 4.23
C SER A 30 11.39 2.37 5.44
N TRP A 31 11.44 1.09 5.73
CA TRP A 31 12.12 0.54 6.89
C TRP A 31 12.61 -0.87 6.59
N GLN A 32 13.74 -1.28 7.19
CA GLN A 32 14.22 -2.65 7.15
C GLN A 32 15.04 -2.98 8.41
N ILE A 33 15.13 -4.26 8.75
CA ILE A 33 16.09 -4.73 9.76
C ILE A 33 17.53 -4.48 9.28
N GLU A 34 18.46 -4.24 10.23
CA GLU A 34 19.85 -3.90 9.90
C GLU A 34 20.58 -5.01 9.14
N ASN A 35 20.37 -6.26 9.57
CA ASN A 35 21.04 -7.44 9.00
C ASN A 35 20.00 -8.34 8.34
N LEU A 36 19.75 -8.10 7.05
CA LEU A 36 18.87 -8.95 6.24
C LEU A 36 19.55 -10.30 5.94
N PRO A 37 18.84 -11.44 6.09
CA PRO A 37 19.32 -12.71 5.59
C PRO A 37 19.70 -12.64 4.10
N ASP A 38 20.71 -13.39 3.69
CA ASP A 38 21.09 -13.41 2.27
C ASP A 38 20.03 -14.10 1.39
N SER A 39 19.24 -14.99 1.97
CA SER A 39 18.15 -15.73 1.34
C SER A 39 16.88 -14.91 1.07
N VAL A 40 16.78 -13.67 1.56
CA VAL A 40 15.58 -12.84 1.35
C VAL A 40 15.74 -11.82 0.23
N ILE A 41 14.62 -11.51 -0.42
CA ILE A 41 14.55 -10.42 -1.40
C ILE A 41 14.63 -9.07 -0.67
N ARG A 42 15.51 -8.19 -1.11
CA ARG A 42 15.68 -6.87 -0.49
C ARG A 42 14.73 -5.85 -1.15
N PRO A 43 14.24 -4.84 -0.41
CA PRO A 43 13.42 -3.78 -1.01
C PRO A 43 14.06 -3.11 -2.23
N ALA A 44 15.39 -2.92 -2.20
CA ALA A 44 16.15 -2.33 -3.30
C ALA A 44 16.19 -3.19 -4.58
N GLN A 45 15.78 -4.46 -4.52
CA GLN A 45 15.65 -5.32 -5.71
C GLN A 45 14.34 -5.10 -6.45
N LEU A 46 13.37 -4.40 -5.85
CA LEU A 46 12.09 -4.10 -6.47
C LEU A 46 12.19 -2.80 -7.28
N GLU A 47 12.26 -2.92 -8.60
CA GLU A 47 12.31 -1.78 -9.53
C GLU A 47 10.92 -1.51 -10.11
N TYR A 48 10.44 -0.27 -10.02
CA TYR A 48 9.20 0.14 -10.67
C TYR A 48 9.37 0.25 -12.18
N LYS A 49 8.49 -0.41 -12.95
CA LYS A 49 8.50 -0.41 -14.42
C LYS A 49 7.44 0.49 -15.03
N GLY A 50 6.55 1.06 -14.22
CA GLY A 50 5.47 1.93 -14.67
C GLY A 50 4.09 1.30 -14.49
N ALA A 51 3.10 1.88 -15.14
CA ALA A 51 1.72 1.40 -15.11
C ALA A 51 1.11 1.29 -16.52
N PHE A 52 -0.04 0.64 -16.61
CA PHE A 52 -0.88 0.60 -17.80
C PHE A 52 -2.37 0.57 -17.43
N LYS A 53 -3.22 0.96 -18.38
CA LYS A 53 -4.68 1.01 -18.20
C LYS A 53 -5.33 -0.30 -18.56
N VAL A 54 -6.39 -0.67 -17.85
CA VAL A 54 -7.27 -1.78 -18.23
C VAL A 54 -8.10 -1.45 -19.48
N PRO A 55 -8.74 -2.45 -20.13
CA PRO A 55 -9.66 -2.21 -21.22
C PRO A 55 -10.78 -1.21 -20.84
N GLN A 56 -11.12 -0.33 -21.76
CA GLN A 56 -12.21 0.62 -21.56
C GLN A 56 -13.57 -0.09 -21.65
N GLY A 57 -14.53 0.36 -20.85
CA GLY A 57 -15.89 -0.14 -20.89
C GLY A 57 -16.74 0.41 -19.74
N SER A 58 -18.00 0.00 -19.70
CA SER A 58 -18.94 0.34 -18.63
C SER A 58 -19.90 -0.81 -18.38
N GLY A 59 -20.46 -0.90 -17.17
CA GLY A 59 -21.37 -1.97 -16.79
C GLY A 59 -20.66 -3.24 -16.30
N HIS A 60 -21.44 -4.29 -16.00
CA HIS A 60 -20.96 -5.49 -15.30
C HIS A 60 -19.97 -6.34 -16.11
N GLU A 61 -20.01 -6.23 -17.44
CA GLU A 61 -19.12 -6.90 -18.40
C GLU A 61 -17.86 -6.07 -18.73
N SER A 62 -17.46 -5.18 -17.82
CA SER A 62 -16.31 -4.29 -17.98
C SER A 62 -15.44 -4.27 -16.74
N TRP A 63 -14.34 -3.52 -16.78
CA TRP A 63 -13.44 -3.35 -15.63
C TRP A 63 -13.89 -2.24 -14.66
N GLN A 64 -15.09 -1.66 -14.86
CA GLN A 64 -15.62 -0.59 -14.02
C GLN A 64 -15.83 -1.08 -12.59
N TYR A 65 -15.37 -0.32 -11.59
CA TYR A 65 -15.39 -0.69 -10.17
C TYR A 65 -14.57 -1.95 -9.82
N GLY A 66 -13.76 -2.45 -10.76
CA GLY A 66 -12.90 -3.61 -10.59
C GLY A 66 -11.65 -3.37 -9.76
N GLY A 67 -10.70 -4.30 -9.92
CA GLY A 67 -9.34 -4.17 -9.42
C GLY A 67 -9.14 -4.61 -7.96
N SER A 68 -9.99 -5.49 -7.43
CA SER A 68 -9.83 -6.03 -6.07
C SER A 68 -8.80 -7.17 -5.99
N GLY A 69 -8.76 -8.03 -7.00
CA GLY A 69 -7.84 -9.17 -7.09
C GLY A 69 -7.30 -9.38 -8.50
N ILE A 70 -6.06 -9.87 -8.61
CA ILE A 70 -5.37 -10.15 -9.87
C ILE A 70 -4.45 -11.35 -9.71
N THR A 71 -4.31 -12.15 -10.77
CA THR A 71 -3.35 -13.25 -10.85
C THR A 71 -2.72 -13.32 -12.24
N TYR A 72 -1.47 -13.77 -12.30
CA TYR A 72 -0.74 -14.00 -13.53
C TYR A 72 -1.10 -15.36 -14.14
N PHE A 73 -1.23 -15.41 -15.47
CA PHE A 73 -1.40 -16.64 -16.24
C PHE A 73 -0.30 -16.76 -17.30
N PRO A 74 0.64 -17.71 -17.14
CA PRO A 74 1.84 -17.80 -17.99
C PRO A 74 1.57 -18.21 -19.44
N GLU A 75 0.50 -18.97 -19.68
CA GLU A 75 0.14 -19.45 -21.03
C GLU A 75 -0.80 -18.47 -21.76
N GLY A 76 -1.20 -17.38 -21.10
CA GLY A 76 -2.01 -16.34 -21.70
C GLY A 76 -1.26 -15.56 -22.77
N ASP A 77 -2.01 -14.88 -23.64
CA ASP A 77 -1.46 -14.01 -24.69
C ASP A 77 -0.28 -14.63 -25.49
N SER A 78 -0.36 -15.93 -25.83
CA SER A 78 0.75 -16.66 -26.45
C SER A 78 1.16 -16.12 -27.84
N GLU A 79 0.26 -15.40 -28.50
CA GLU A 79 0.48 -14.69 -29.78
C GLU A 79 0.82 -13.20 -29.58
N GLY A 80 1.02 -12.77 -28.33
CA GLY A 80 1.37 -11.41 -27.96
C GLY A 80 2.76 -11.00 -28.44
N PRO A 81 3.07 -9.69 -28.44
CA PRO A 81 4.37 -9.18 -28.83
C PRO A 81 5.47 -9.67 -27.89
N ASN A 82 6.66 -9.94 -28.42
CA ASN A 82 7.85 -10.21 -27.60
C ASN A 82 8.47 -8.90 -27.07
N ASP A 83 7.76 -8.25 -26.16
CA ASP A 83 8.09 -6.92 -25.60
C ASP A 83 8.64 -6.98 -24.16
N GLY A 84 8.80 -8.20 -23.62
CA GLY A 84 9.27 -8.46 -22.27
C GLY A 84 8.18 -8.62 -21.22
N TYR A 85 6.90 -8.62 -21.63
CA TYR A 85 5.74 -8.79 -20.74
C TYR A 85 4.83 -9.93 -21.23
N PRO A 86 5.32 -11.19 -21.21
CA PRO A 86 4.55 -12.33 -21.71
C PRO A 86 3.40 -12.72 -20.77
N GLY A 87 2.48 -13.55 -21.26
CA GLY A 87 1.37 -14.03 -20.44
C GLY A 87 0.20 -13.05 -20.42
N SER A 88 -0.76 -13.33 -19.54
CA SER A 88 -1.92 -12.47 -19.33
C SER A 88 -2.25 -12.33 -17.84
N LEU A 89 -3.24 -11.49 -17.54
CA LEU A 89 -3.74 -11.29 -16.19
C LEU A 89 -5.23 -11.60 -16.12
N PHE A 90 -5.60 -12.53 -15.26
CA PHE A 90 -6.98 -12.66 -14.79
C PHE A 90 -7.19 -11.73 -13.61
N GLY A 91 -8.35 -11.05 -13.57
CA GLY A 91 -8.66 -10.14 -12.47
C GLY A 91 -10.13 -10.04 -12.18
N CYS A 92 -10.45 -9.63 -10.95
CA CYS A 92 -11.80 -9.27 -10.54
C CYS A 92 -12.19 -7.97 -11.27
N ALA A 93 -12.93 -8.11 -12.36
CA ALA A 93 -13.18 -7.07 -13.33
C ALA A 93 -14.30 -6.11 -12.90
N ASN A 94 -15.40 -6.64 -12.36
CA ASN A 94 -16.46 -5.80 -11.81
C ASN A 94 -16.99 -6.38 -10.51
N ILE A 95 -16.90 -5.59 -9.45
CA ILE A 95 -17.40 -6.00 -8.12
C ILE A 95 -18.91 -6.21 -8.09
N ASN A 96 -19.68 -5.38 -8.79
CA ASN A 96 -21.14 -5.45 -8.83
C ASN A 96 -21.64 -6.55 -9.77
N GLY A 97 -20.84 -6.86 -10.80
CA GLY A 97 -21.07 -7.98 -11.70
C GLY A 97 -20.57 -9.33 -11.18
N GLN A 98 -19.85 -9.34 -10.05
CA GLN A 98 -19.09 -10.49 -9.53
C GLN A 98 -18.30 -11.17 -10.65
N SER A 99 -17.67 -10.34 -11.50
CA SER A 99 -17.11 -10.78 -12.77
C SER A 99 -15.60 -10.89 -12.73
N VAL A 100 -15.09 -11.84 -13.50
CA VAL A 100 -13.66 -12.02 -13.79
C VAL A 100 -13.46 -11.81 -15.27
N GLY A 101 -12.38 -11.13 -15.64
CA GLY A 101 -11.94 -10.96 -17.03
C GLY A 101 -10.47 -11.31 -17.20
N GLU A 102 -10.04 -11.50 -18.44
CA GLU A 102 -8.63 -11.68 -18.81
C GLU A 102 -8.17 -10.53 -19.71
N LEU A 103 -7.03 -9.94 -19.39
CA LEU A 103 -6.43 -8.85 -20.16
C LEU A 103 -4.98 -9.15 -20.56
N SER A 104 -4.55 -8.59 -21.69
CA SER A 104 -3.16 -8.60 -22.14
C SER A 104 -2.29 -7.65 -21.32
N ILE A 105 -0.97 -7.81 -21.40
CA ILE A 105 -0.01 -7.01 -20.64
C ILE A 105 0.78 -6.14 -21.62
N PRO A 106 0.39 -4.87 -21.84
CA PRO A 106 1.19 -3.97 -22.65
C PRO A 106 2.44 -3.52 -21.88
N VAL A 107 3.46 -3.05 -22.60
CA VAL A 107 4.63 -2.39 -21.99
C VAL A 107 4.17 -1.29 -21.01
N PRO A 108 4.49 -1.37 -19.71
CA PRO A 108 4.16 -0.35 -18.74
C PRO A 108 4.94 0.93 -19.01
N VAL A 109 4.35 2.06 -18.64
CA VAL A 109 4.93 3.39 -18.85
C VAL A 109 5.18 4.04 -17.49
N ILE A 110 6.42 4.47 -17.24
CA ILE A 110 6.73 5.40 -16.16
C ILE A 110 6.25 6.78 -16.60
N SER A 111 5.09 7.20 -16.10
CA SER A 111 4.50 8.49 -16.48
C SER A 111 5.11 9.64 -15.69
N PRO A 112 5.53 10.74 -16.35
CA PRO A 112 5.83 11.98 -15.66
C PRO A 112 4.57 12.57 -15.03
N GLU A 113 4.65 12.96 -13.75
CA GLU A 113 3.55 13.63 -13.02
C GLU A 113 2.25 12.83 -13.07
N GLU A 114 2.35 11.48 -13.05
CA GLU A 114 1.21 10.58 -12.96
C GLU A 114 0.14 10.85 -14.05
N ASN A 115 0.58 11.23 -15.25
CA ASN A 115 -0.31 11.53 -16.37
C ASN A 115 -0.90 10.24 -16.98
N LEU A 116 -2.24 10.08 -16.91
CA LEU A 116 -2.96 8.93 -17.45
C LEU A 116 -2.99 8.86 -18.98
N ALA A 117 -2.82 10.00 -19.65
CA ALA A 117 -2.92 10.08 -21.11
C ALA A 117 -1.78 9.34 -21.83
N VAL A 118 -0.63 9.18 -21.18
CA VAL A 118 0.55 8.53 -21.77
C VAL A 118 0.62 7.02 -21.49
N LEU A 119 -0.26 6.49 -20.64
CA LEU A 119 -0.28 5.08 -20.31
C LEU A 119 -0.80 4.25 -21.49
N ASN A 120 -0.10 3.15 -21.77
CA ASN A 120 -0.60 2.12 -22.68
C ASN A 120 -1.88 1.46 -22.13
N ARG A 121 -2.72 0.94 -23.02
CA ARG A 121 -3.98 0.29 -22.64
C ARG A 121 -3.93 -1.19 -23.02
N ALA A 122 -4.28 -2.05 -22.06
CA ALA A 122 -4.47 -3.48 -22.28
C ALA A 122 -5.70 -3.75 -23.16
N THR A 123 -5.68 -4.89 -23.83
CA THR A 123 -6.82 -5.44 -24.57
C THR A 123 -7.50 -6.54 -23.76
N SER A 124 -8.81 -6.73 -23.96
CA SER A 124 -9.52 -7.86 -23.37
C SER A 124 -9.22 -9.10 -24.20
N LEU A 125 -8.62 -10.12 -23.58
CA LEU A 125 -8.41 -11.44 -24.19
C LEU A 125 -9.66 -12.30 -24.01
N GLN A 126 -10.26 -12.22 -22.82
CA GLN A 126 -11.58 -12.75 -22.51
C GLN A 126 -12.40 -11.65 -21.84
N VAL A 127 -13.63 -11.45 -22.31
CA VAL A 127 -14.55 -10.44 -21.78
C VAL A 127 -14.94 -10.79 -20.35
N PRO A 128 -15.09 -9.81 -19.44
CA PRO A 128 -15.58 -10.07 -18.10
C PRO A 128 -16.93 -10.81 -18.05
N VAL A 129 -17.00 -11.85 -17.22
CA VAL A 129 -18.21 -12.68 -17.01
C VAL A 129 -18.43 -12.95 -15.53
N CYS A 130 -19.68 -13.10 -15.09
CA CYS A 130 -20.02 -13.47 -13.72
C CYS A 130 -19.56 -14.90 -13.44
N VAL A 131 -18.57 -15.09 -12.56
CA VAL A 131 -18.01 -16.44 -12.27
C VAL A 131 -18.63 -17.10 -11.02
N VAL A 132 -19.67 -16.49 -10.47
CA VAL A 132 -20.37 -17.03 -9.30
C VAL A 132 -21.78 -17.49 -9.63
N GLU A 133 -22.25 -17.28 -10.86
CA GLU A 133 -23.54 -17.78 -11.33
C GLU A 133 -23.55 -19.31 -11.30
N GLY A 134 -24.50 -19.90 -10.56
CA GLY A 134 -24.58 -21.35 -10.36
C GLY A 134 -23.80 -21.88 -9.15
N THR A 135 -23.02 -21.04 -8.46
CA THR A 135 -22.49 -21.37 -7.13
C THR A 135 -23.58 -21.20 -6.05
N ILE A 136 -23.50 -21.98 -4.97
CA ILE A 136 -24.49 -21.96 -3.89
C ILE A 136 -23.78 -21.77 -2.54
N SER A 137 -24.17 -20.74 -1.80
CA SER A 137 -23.92 -20.60 -0.35
C SER A 137 -24.96 -21.44 0.40
N MET A 138 -24.51 -22.23 1.37
CA MET A 138 -25.43 -23.11 2.13
C MET A 138 -26.42 -22.35 3.01
N ASP A 139 -26.14 -21.08 3.30
CA ASP A 139 -26.94 -20.28 4.24
C ASP A 139 -27.89 -19.27 3.55
N SER A 140 -27.63 -18.91 2.30
CA SER A 140 -28.25 -17.73 1.67
C SER A 140 -28.61 -17.87 0.19
N GLY A 141 -28.41 -19.05 -0.43
CA GLY A 141 -28.65 -19.22 -1.87
C GLY A 141 -27.47 -18.73 -2.71
N PRO A 142 -27.66 -18.04 -3.86
CA PRO A 142 -26.57 -17.55 -4.69
C PRO A 142 -25.56 -16.73 -3.89
N PHE A 143 -24.29 -16.74 -4.32
CA PHE A 143 -23.20 -16.03 -3.65
C PHE A 143 -23.52 -14.54 -3.50
N PRO A 144 -23.72 -14.03 -2.28
CA PRO A 144 -24.15 -12.65 -2.09
C PRO A 144 -22.97 -11.68 -1.99
N ASN A 145 -21.73 -12.19 -1.92
CA ASN A 145 -20.57 -11.42 -1.53
C ASN A 145 -19.83 -10.82 -2.72
N ALA A 146 -19.18 -9.67 -2.51
CA ALA A 146 -18.31 -9.07 -3.52
C ALA A 146 -17.07 -9.94 -3.74
N LEU A 147 -16.72 -10.22 -5.01
CA LEU A 147 -15.44 -10.86 -5.33
C LEU A 147 -14.28 -9.92 -5.01
N TRP A 148 -13.33 -10.41 -4.22
CA TRP A 148 -12.25 -9.59 -3.69
C TRP A 148 -10.85 -10.14 -3.98
N THR A 149 -10.74 -11.44 -4.24
CA THR A 149 -9.45 -12.08 -4.50
C THR A 149 -9.59 -13.17 -5.56
N ILE A 150 -8.52 -13.38 -6.32
CA ILE A 150 -8.40 -14.43 -7.33
C ILE A 150 -6.95 -14.90 -7.42
N GLY A 151 -6.76 -16.19 -7.62
CA GLY A 151 -5.45 -16.80 -7.83
C GLY A 151 -5.53 -17.95 -8.84
N TYR A 152 -4.47 -18.12 -9.61
CA TYR A 152 -4.31 -19.23 -10.54
C TYR A 152 -3.50 -20.35 -9.89
N LEU A 153 -3.91 -21.60 -10.09
CA LEU A 153 -3.02 -22.74 -9.92
C LEU A 153 -2.86 -23.49 -11.25
N PRO A 154 -1.64 -23.96 -11.56
CA PRO A 154 -1.42 -24.86 -12.68
C PRO A 154 -2.19 -26.18 -12.46
N PRO A 155 -2.38 -26.99 -13.52
CA PRO A 155 -3.07 -28.26 -13.40
C PRO A 155 -2.49 -29.12 -12.27
N GLN A 156 -3.37 -29.64 -11.43
CA GLN A 156 -3.02 -30.48 -10.30
C GLN A 156 -3.72 -31.84 -10.37
N GLY A 157 -3.10 -32.89 -9.85
CA GLY A 157 -3.68 -34.25 -9.86
C GLY A 157 -4.03 -34.70 -11.28
N ASP A 158 -5.28 -35.10 -11.49
CA ASP A 158 -5.79 -35.52 -12.80
C ASP A 158 -6.30 -34.37 -13.68
N GLN A 159 -6.11 -33.10 -13.27
CA GLN A 159 -6.48 -31.95 -14.10
C GLN A 159 -5.58 -31.87 -15.35
N SER A 160 -6.19 -31.70 -16.52
CA SER A 160 -5.47 -31.39 -17.76
C SER A 160 -5.22 -29.89 -17.96
N ILE A 161 -5.99 -29.04 -17.27
CA ILE A 161 -5.92 -27.58 -17.33
C ILE A 161 -5.92 -27.00 -15.91
N GLY A 162 -5.28 -25.84 -15.74
CA GLY A 162 -5.29 -25.12 -14.46
C GLY A 162 -6.68 -24.58 -14.11
N LYS A 163 -6.81 -24.01 -12.91
CA LYS A 163 -8.05 -23.42 -12.42
C LYS A 163 -7.82 -22.07 -11.77
N LEU A 164 -8.85 -21.23 -11.82
CA LEU A 164 -8.93 -20.00 -11.04
C LEU A 164 -9.63 -20.29 -9.73
N TYR A 165 -9.07 -19.82 -8.63
CA TYR A 165 -9.64 -19.87 -7.30
C TYR A 165 -9.96 -18.45 -6.88
N PHE A 166 -11.18 -18.20 -6.43
CA PHE A 166 -11.61 -16.86 -6.06
C PHE A 166 -12.24 -16.86 -4.67
N GLY A 167 -12.29 -15.67 -4.07
CA GLY A 167 -12.93 -15.47 -2.80
C GLY A 167 -13.59 -14.10 -2.68
N GLY A 168 -14.62 -14.02 -1.84
CA GLY A 168 -15.35 -12.79 -1.55
C GLY A 168 -16.04 -12.80 -0.20
N TRP A 169 -16.22 -11.61 0.37
CA TRP A 169 -16.87 -11.38 1.67
C TRP A 169 -17.67 -10.07 1.63
N LEU A 170 -18.70 -9.92 2.48
CA LEU A 170 -19.54 -8.71 2.54
C LEU A 170 -19.95 -8.30 3.96
N SER A 171 -19.57 -9.04 5.00
CA SER A 171 -20.01 -8.79 6.37
C SER A 171 -18.99 -7.96 7.15
N TYR A 172 -19.39 -7.05 8.05
CA TYR A 172 -18.46 -6.35 8.98
C TYR A 172 -18.16 -7.14 10.26
N THR A 173 -18.49 -8.44 10.28
CA THR A 173 -18.35 -9.30 11.46
C THR A 173 -17.55 -10.55 11.16
N SER A 174 -16.70 -10.97 12.11
CA SER A 174 -15.92 -12.20 12.01
C SER A 174 -16.82 -13.43 12.06
N GLN A 175 -17.24 -13.93 10.90
CA GLN A 175 -18.07 -15.12 10.79
C GLN A 175 -17.46 -16.12 9.80
N GLU A 176 -17.67 -17.41 10.08
CA GLU A 176 -17.39 -18.47 9.12
C GLU A 176 -18.46 -18.38 8.01
N GLU A 177 -18.06 -18.02 6.79
CA GLU A 177 -18.97 -17.84 5.65
C GLU A 177 -18.50 -18.65 4.44
N TRP A 178 -19.44 -19.09 3.61
CA TRP A 178 -19.19 -19.70 2.31
C TRP A 178 -18.64 -18.63 1.35
N SER A 179 -17.32 -18.53 1.28
CA SER A 179 -16.61 -17.36 0.76
C SER A 179 -15.68 -17.67 -0.42
N HIS A 180 -15.46 -18.94 -0.74
CA HIS A 180 -14.47 -19.35 -1.75
C HIS A 180 -15.09 -20.26 -2.80
N GLY A 181 -14.61 -20.10 -4.04
CA GLY A 181 -15.02 -20.89 -5.19
C GLY A 181 -13.88 -21.06 -6.19
N ALA A 182 -14.16 -21.76 -7.28
CA ALA A 182 -13.24 -21.89 -8.41
C ALA A 182 -13.99 -21.97 -9.72
N CYS A 183 -13.30 -21.65 -10.81
CA CYS A 183 -13.79 -21.79 -12.17
C CYS A 183 -12.67 -22.20 -13.13
N ASP A 184 -13.07 -22.65 -14.31
CA ASP A 184 -12.18 -22.97 -15.43
C ASP A 184 -11.64 -21.68 -16.08
N LEU A 185 -10.51 -21.80 -16.78
CA LEU A 185 -9.80 -20.67 -17.40
C LEU A 185 -10.55 -20.07 -18.60
N THR A 186 -11.40 -20.85 -19.28
CA THR A 186 -12.22 -20.36 -20.39
C THR A 186 -13.48 -19.72 -19.85
N LEU A 187 -13.50 -18.40 -19.77
CA LEU A 187 -14.54 -17.60 -19.14
C LEU A 187 -15.92 -17.77 -19.79
N SER A 188 -15.99 -17.96 -21.11
CA SER A 188 -17.26 -18.25 -21.81
C SER A 188 -17.86 -19.63 -21.48
N SER A 189 -17.12 -20.50 -20.79
CA SER A 189 -17.54 -21.83 -20.34
C SER A 189 -16.87 -22.15 -19.01
N HIS A 190 -16.97 -21.22 -18.06
CA HIS A 190 -16.16 -21.19 -16.84
C HIS A 190 -16.52 -22.25 -15.78
N ASN A 191 -17.64 -22.96 -15.91
CA ASN A 191 -18.06 -24.06 -15.01
C ASN A 191 -17.75 -23.81 -13.52
N PRO A 192 -18.40 -22.80 -12.89
CA PRO A 192 -18.01 -22.39 -11.56
C PRO A 192 -18.46 -23.42 -10.53
N SER A 193 -17.67 -23.58 -9.48
CA SER A 193 -17.94 -24.49 -8.37
C SER A 193 -17.73 -23.81 -7.03
N GLY A 194 -18.44 -24.30 -6.02
CA GLY A 194 -18.50 -23.73 -4.69
C GLY A 194 -19.92 -23.30 -4.30
N MET A 195 -20.11 -22.68 -3.15
CA MET A 195 -19.07 -22.12 -2.30
C MET A 195 -18.60 -23.10 -1.23
N TRP A 196 -17.32 -23.02 -0.86
CA TRP A 196 -16.74 -23.69 0.29
C TRP A 196 -16.21 -22.66 1.29
N ARG A 197 -15.79 -23.15 2.46
CA ARG A 197 -15.19 -22.33 3.52
C ARG A 197 -14.01 -23.03 4.16
N LEU A 198 -13.18 -22.26 4.86
CA LEU A 198 -12.09 -22.79 5.68
C LEU A 198 -12.61 -23.26 7.04
N SER A 199 -12.09 -24.39 7.53
CA SER A 199 -12.40 -24.90 8.87
C SER A 199 -11.91 -23.96 9.96
N GLY A 200 -12.80 -23.54 10.87
CA GLY A 200 -12.45 -22.77 12.07
C GLY A 200 -12.04 -21.31 11.83
N LEU A 201 -12.27 -20.78 10.63
CA LEU A 201 -11.78 -19.46 10.20
C LEU A 201 -12.88 -18.63 9.60
N SER A 202 -12.86 -17.34 9.92
CA SER A 202 -13.78 -16.39 9.30
C SER A 202 -13.42 -16.10 7.85
N ALA A 203 -14.41 -15.71 7.05
CA ALA A 203 -14.15 -15.26 5.68
C ALA A 203 -13.21 -14.05 5.63
N PHE A 204 -13.25 -13.19 6.66
CA PHE A 204 -12.31 -12.08 6.85
C PHE A 204 -10.84 -12.49 6.87
N GLU A 205 -10.55 -13.59 7.56
CA GLU A 205 -9.19 -14.10 7.72
C GLU A 205 -8.71 -14.84 6.48
N GLY A 206 -9.64 -15.36 5.67
CA GLY A 206 -9.34 -16.15 4.47
C GLY A 206 -9.53 -15.43 3.13
N THR A 207 -9.95 -14.15 3.12
CA THR A 207 -10.37 -13.47 1.88
C THR A 207 -9.81 -12.05 1.78
N ASN A 208 -8.73 -11.89 1.02
CA ASN A 208 -8.10 -10.66 0.49
C ASN A 208 -6.86 -10.98 -0.37
N THR A 209 -6.31 -12.18 -0.18
CA THR A 209 -5.15 -12.69 -0.91
C THR A 209 -5.42 -14.13 -1.32
N THR A 210 -5.09 -14.46 -2.57
CA THR A 210 -5.12 -15.82 -3.12
C THR A 210 -3.89 -15.97 -3.97
N MET A 211 -2.93 -16.78 -3.51
CA MET A 211 -1.64 -16.93 -4.18
C MET A 211 -1.16 -18.37 -4.10
N GLN A 212 -0.33 -18.77 -5.07
CA GLN A 212 0.33 -20.06 -5.05
C GLN A 212 1.47 -20.08 -4.02
N ILE A 213 1.54 -21.16 -3.24
CA ILE A 213 2.71 -21.51 -2.43
C ILE A 213 3.64 -22.34 -3.33
N PRO A 214 4.95 -22.06 -3.37
CA PRO A 214 5.90 -22.87 -4.13
C PRO A 214 5.81 -24.34 -3.74
N VAL A 215 5.67 -25.23 -4.73
CA VAL A 215 5.46 -26.66 -4.51
C VAL A 215 6.58 -27.27 -3.66
N GLU A 216 7.84 -26.93 -3.95
CA GLU A 216 8.98 -27.41 -3.18
C GLU A 216 8.94 -26.99 -1.69
N TRP A 217 8.43 -25.79 -1.41
CA TRP A 217 8.25 -25.32 -0.04
C TRP A 217 7.08 -26.04 0.63
N ALA A 218 5.96 -26.18 -0.07
CA ALA A 218 4.76 -26.85 0.43
C ALA A 218 5.04 -28.33 0.74
N ASP A 219 5.71 -29.06 -0.15
CA ASP A 219 6.07 -30.47 0.04
C ASP A 219 6.91 -30.69 1.31
N LYS A 220 7.72 -29.71 1.69
CA LYS A 220 8.56 -29.79 2.88
C LYS A 220 7.81 -29.47 4.18
N TYR A 221 6.92 -28.48 4.17
CA TYR A 221 6.38 -27.91 5.42
C TYR A 221 4.86 -28.04 5.58
N CYS A 222 4.11 -28.19 4.49
CA CYS A 222 2.65 -28.41 4.47
C CYS A 222 2.22 -29.23 3.24
N PRO A 223 2.56 -30.54 3.19
CA PRO A 223 2.44 -31.35 1.99
C PRO A 223 1.06 -31.24 1.31
N GLY A 224 1.06 -30.96 0.00
CA GLY A 224 -0.15 -30.81 -0.81
C GLY A 224 -0.91 -29.48 -0.66
N MET A 225 -0.63 -28.68 0.36
CA MET A 225 -1.28 -27.38 0.58
C MET A 225 -0.56 -26.27 -0.20
N VAL A 226 -0.84 -26.19 -1.49
CA VAL A 226 -0.18 -25.24 -2.41
C VAL A 226 -0.96 -23.95 -2.66
N LEU A 227 -2.15 -23.81 -2.09
CA LEU A 227 -2.94 -22.57 -2.17
C LEU A 227 -2.82 -21.82 -0.85
N ALA A 228 -2.33 -20.58 -0.90
CA ALA A 228 -2.41 -19.66 0.21
C ALA A 228 -3.64 -18.76 0.05
N LEU A 229 -4.49 -18.79 1.06
CA LEU A 229 -5.58 -17.85 1.26
C LEU A 229 -5.21 -16.92 2.42
N GLY A 230 -5.54 -15.64 2.33
CA GLY A 230 -5.10 -14.66 3.31
C GLY A 230 -6.07 -13.51 3.45
N GLY A 231 -5.89 -12.73 4.52
CA GLY A 231 -6.76 -11.65 4.95
C GLY A 231 -6.00 -10.56 5.72
N ALA A 232 -6.26 -9.27 5.42
CA ALA A 232 -6.54 -8.23 6.42
C ALA A 232 -6.95 -6.90 5.73
N VAL A 233 -8.09 -6.36 6.15
CA VAL A 233 -8.97 -5.46 5.37
C VAL A 233 -8.61 -3.97 5.47
N ASN A 234 -9.09 -3.22 4.46
CA ASN A 234 -9.39 -1.79 4.43
C ASN A 234 -9.58 -1.17 5.83
N GLY A 235 -8.78 -0.15 6.10
CA GLY A 235 -8.54 0.38 7.43
C GLY A 235 -9.86 0.75 8.10
N GLY A 236 -10.10 0.16 9.26
CA GLY A 236 -11.31 0.39 10.04
C GLY A 236 -12.21 -0.80 10.27
N SER A 237 -12.13 -1.79 9.41
CA SER A 237 -12.57 -3.16 9.70
C SER A 237 -11.84 -3.77 10.91
N THR A 238 -10.60 -3.34 11.18
CA THR A 238 -9.80 -3.77 12.34
C THR A 238 -10.38 -3.35 13.69
N ALA A 239 -11.35 -2.42 13.69
CA ALA A 239 -12.12 -2.04 14.88
C ALA A 239 -13.19 -3.06 15.27
N TYR A 240 -13.60 -3.91 14.32
CA TYR A 240 -14.59 -4.97 14.52
C TYR A 240 -13.92 -6.31 14.91
N GLY A 241 -12.67 -6.26 15.38
CA GLY A 241 -12.01 -7.42 15.98
C GLY A 241 -11.43 -8.40 14.98
N VAL A 242 -10.91 -7.95 13.82
CA VAL A 242 -10.24 -8.82 12.84
C VAL A 242 -8.86 -8.27 12.45
N GLY A 243 -7.85 -9.12 12.60
CA GLY A 243 -6.50 -9.01 12.03
C GLY A 243 -5.66 -7.82 12.48
N SER A 244 -4.69 -8.06 13.37
CA SER A 244 -3.66 -7.06 13.70
C SER A 244 -2.44 -7.12 12.76
N GLY A 245 -2.66 -7.54 11.52
CA GLY A 245 -1.68 -7.81 10.47
C GLY A 245 -2.27 -8.78 9.44
N PRO A 246 -1.56 -9.07 8.33
CA PRO A 246 -2.03 -10.00 7.31
C PRO A 246 -2.06 -11.45 7.82
N SER A 247 -2.82 -12.31 7.16
CA SER A 247 -2.84 -13.76 7.39
C SER A 247 -2.45 -14.55 6.14
N ILE A 248 -1.95 -15.76 6.36
CA ILE A 248 -1.65 -16.76 5.33
C ILE A 248 -2.10 -18.11 5.87
N ILE A 249 -3.05 -18.72 5.16
CA ILE A 249 -3.68 -19.99 5.47
C ILE A 249 -3.47 -20.89 4.26
N ALA A 250 -2.64 -21.92 4.43
CA ALA A 250 -2.39 -22.90 3.39
C ALA A 250 -3.54 -23.92 3.35
N CYS A 251 -4.03 -24.24 2.16
CA CYS A 251 -5.04 -25.28 1.95
C CYS A 251 -4.79 -26.06 0.66
N ALA A 252 -5.47 -27.20 0.54
CA ALA A 252 -5.40 -28.09 -0.60
C ALA A 252 -6.82 -28.33 -1.15
N PRO A 253 -7.34 -27.49 -2.06
CA PRO A 253 -8.69 -27.69 -2.59
C PRO A 253 -8.89 -29.10 -3.18
N LEU A 254 -7.89 -29.63 -3.87
CA LEU A 254 -7.95 -30.97 -4.47
C LEU A 254 -8.22 -32.11 -3.49
N SER A 255 -7.85 -31.99 -2.21
CA SER A 255 -8.09 -33.06 -1.24
C SER A 255 -9.58 -33.25 -0.91
N HIS A 256 -10.43 -32.32 -1.35
CA HIS A 256 -11.88 -32.36 -1.16
C HIS A 256 -12.67 -32.27 -2.47
N GLY A 257 -12.04 -32.55 -3.61
CA GLY A 257 -12.68 -32.54 -4.93
C GLY A 257 -11.97 -31.65 -5.94
N ASN A 258 -12.33 -31.78 -7.21
CA ASN A 258 -11.68 -31.12 -8.32
C ASN A 258 -12.66 -30.31 -9.18
N PRO A 259 -12.97 -29.05 -8.84
CA PRO A 259 -12.71 -28.37 -7.56
C PRO A 259 -13.67 -28.85 -6.44
N PRO A 260 -13.53 -28.38 -5.18
CA PRO A 260 -14.44 -28.75 -4.10
C PRO A 260 -15.92 -28.51 -4.43
N ALA A 261 -16.78 -29.37 -3.91
CA ALA A 261 -18.23 -29.24 -4.05
C ALA A 261 -18.79 -28.12 -3.15
N PRO A 262 -19.96 -27.55 -3.47
CA PRO A 262 -20.65 -26.62 -2.58
C PRO A 262 -20.85 -27.21 -1.18
N GLY A 263 -20.68 -26.41 -0.13
CA GLY A 263 -20.81 -26.85 1.26
C GLY A 263 -19.56 -27.55 1.84
N THR A 264 -18.48 -27.66 1.07
CA THR A 264 -17.22 -28.24 1.56
C THR A 264 -16.60 -27.36 2.65
N ILE A 265 -16.13 -27.99 3.73
CA ILE A 265 -15.29 -27.36 4.74
C ILE A 265 -13.86 -27.85 4.50
N LEU A 266 -12.97 -26.95 4.09
CA LEU A 266 -11.58 -27.27 3.78
C LEU A 266 -10.72 -27.29 5.03
N GLU A 267 -9.98 -28.39 5.21
CA GLU A 267 -8.86 -28.43 6.12
C GLU A 267 -7.78 -27.42 5.69
N ASN A 268 -7.08 -26.87 6.68
CA ASN A 268 -6.13 -25.81 6.44
C ASN A 268 -5.00 -25.82 7.48
N LYS A 269 -3.93 -25.12 7.14
CA LYS A 269 -2.80 -24.88 8.03
C LYS A 269 -2.53 -23.38 8.10
N ILE A 270 -2.64 -22.83 9.30
CA ILE A 270 -2.33 -21.43 9.57
C ILE A 270 -0.81 -21.26 9.54
N LEU A 271 -0.30 -20.44 8.61
CA LEU A 271 1.11 -20.10 8.48
C LEU A 271 1.43 -18.70 9.00
N LEU A 272 0.46 -17.78 8.91
CA LEU A 272 0.54 -16.44 9.47
C LEU A 272 -0.84 -16.03 9.95
N ARG A 273 -0.95 -15.63 11.22
CA ARG A 273 -2.19 -15.11 11.80
C ARG A 273 -1.90 -14.31 13.06
N TYR A 274 -2.21 -13.02 13.02
CA TYR A 274 -2.13 -12.11 14.15
C TYR A 274 -3.39 -12.12 15.01
N GLY A 275 -3.27 -11.60 16.22
CA GLY A 275 -4.36 -11.51 17.18
C GLY A 275 -5.46 -10.55 16.75
N VAL A 276 -6.63 -10.77 17.33
CA VAL A 276 -7.83 -9.93 17.18
C VAL A 276 -7.96 -8.99 18.37
N SER A 277 -8.39 -7.75 18.16
CA SER A 277 -8.35 -6.68 19.18
C SER A 277 -9.22 -6.93 20.40
N SER A 278 -10.14 -7.89 20.34
CA SER A 278 -10.96 -8.36 21.47
C SER A 278 -10.27 -9.40 22.35
N ASP A 279 -9.10 -9.92 21.96
CA ASP A 279 -8.36 -10.94 22.70
C ASP A 279 -7.35 -10.28 23.67
N PRO A 280 -7.41 -10.56 24.99
CA PRO A 280 -6.46 -10.03 25.97
C PRO A 280 -5.01 -10.47 25.74
N SER A 281 -4.75 -11.49 24.92
CA SER A 281 -3.42 -11.92 24.47
C SER A 281 -2.90 -11.19 23.23
N TYR A 282 -3.60 -10.13 22.79
CA TYR A 282 -3.34 -9.27 21.62
C TYR A 282 -1.89 -9.26 21.09
N GLN A 283 -1.68 -9.88 19.92
CA GLN A 283 -0.41 -9.87 19.19
C GLN A 283 -0.59 -9.20 17.84
N ALA A 284 0.08 -8.06 17.65
CA ALA A 284 0.04 -7.29 16.42
C ALA A 284 1.33 -7.44 15.62
N VAL A 285 1.22 -7.16 14.31
CA VAL A 285 2.39 -6.78 13.54
C VAL A 285 3.04 -5.56 14.20
N ARG A 286 4.36 -5.48 14.16
CA ARG A 286 5.11 -4.33 14.68
C ARG A 286 4.55 -3.03 14.11
N ASP A 287 4.66 -1.97 14.90
CA ASP A 287 4.27 -0.58 14.57
C ASP A 287 2.88 -0.39 13.95
N ARG A 288 1.97 -1.35 14.16
CA ARG A 288 0.60 -1.34 13.65
C ARG A 288 -0.15 -0.07 14.01
N GLN A 289 -0.78 0.53 13.00
CA GLN A 289 -1.84 1.53 13.13
C GLN A 289 -3.21 0.95 12.76
N LYS A 290 -4.28 1.60 13.22
CA LYS A 290 -5.66 1.10 13.04
C LYS A 290 -6.13 1.18 11.58
N ARG A 291 -5.54 2.07 10.78
CA ARG A 291 -5.79 2.20 9.33
C ARG A 291 -4.83 1.42 8.44
N ASP A 292 -3.83 0.73 9.00
CA ASP A 292 -2.96 -0.11 8.18
C ASP A 292 -3.78 -1.20 7.49
N CYS A 293 -3.47 -1.45 6.22
CA CYS A 293 -4.17 -2.40 5.36
C CYS A 293 -3.18 -3.31 4.66
N TRP A 294 -3.59 -4.54 4.37
CA TRP A 294 -2.82 -5.49 3.57
C TRP A 294 -3.73 -6.14 2.52
N SER A 295 -3.55 -5.79 1.26
CA SER A 295 -4.29 -6.35 0.14
C SER A 295 -3.38 -7.10 -0.82
N GLY A 296 -3.92 -8.15 -1.42
CA GLY A 296 -3.16 -9.00 -2.33
C GLY A 296 -2.01 -9.70 -1.63
N GLY A 297 -1.14 -10.30 -2.42
CA GLY A 297 0.10 -10.85 -1.93
C GLY A 297 0.68 -11.84 -2.92
N ALA A 298 2.00 -11.98 -2.88
CA ALA A 298 2.73 -12.89 -3.74
C ALA A 298 3.78 -13.65 -2.93
N TRP A 299 3.83 -14.96 -3.13
CA TRP A 299 4.98 -15.75 -2.73
C TRP A 299 6.00 -15.70 -3.85
N VAL A 300 7.10 -15.01 -3.59
CA VAL A 300 8.07 -14.64 -4.60
C VAL A 300 9.34 -15.44 -4.41
N ASN A 301 9.73 -16.17 -5.44
CA ASN A 301 11.04 -16.80 -5.57
C ASN A 301 11.73 -16.22 -6.80
N HIS A 302 12.92 -15.65 -6.64
CA HIS A 302 13.70 -15.12 -7.74
C HIS A 302 15.20 -15.35 -7.49
N GLY A 303 15.84 -16.13 -8.36
CA GLY A 303 17.19 -16.65 -8.11
C GLY A 303 17.22 -17.54 -6.86
N ASP A 304 18.18 -17.28 -5.97
CA ASP A 304 18.36 -17.97 -4.68
C ASP A 304 17.61 -17.30 -3.51
N ARG A 305 16.79 -16.28 -3.81
CA ARG A 305 16.10 -15.48 -2.81
C ARG A 305 14.59 -15.67 -2.85
N SER A 306 13.98 -15.49 -1.69
CA SER A 306 12.53 -15.57 -1.56
C SER A 306 11.96 -14.51 -0.62
N ALA A 307 10.69 -14.18 -0.81
CA ALA A 307 9.93 -13.30 0.07
C ALA A 307 8.44 -13.59 -0.08
N ILE A 308 7.68 -13.27 0.94
CA ILE A 308 6.24 -13.08 0.79
C ILE A 308 5.95 -11.59 0.87
N LEU A 309 5.32 -11.08 -0.19
CA LEU A 309 5.03 -9.66 -0.32
C LEU A 309 3.54 -9.43 -0.04
N PHE A 310 3.24 -8.39 0.73
CA PHE A 310 1.90 -7.83 0.85
C PHE A 310 1.92 -6.38 0.40
N PHE A 311 0.95 -6.00 -0.41
CA PHE A 311 0.71 -4.62 -0.78
C PHE A 311 -0.33 -4.03 0.16
N GLY A 312 -0.39 -2.70 0.28
CA GLY A 312 -1.44 -2.06 1.07
C GLY A 312 -1.03 -0.69 1.54
N SER A 313 -1.46 -0.35 2.75
CA SER A 313 -1.23 0.99 3.30
C SER A 313 -0.65 0.95 4.71
N LYS A 314 0.06 2.02 5.05
CA LYS A 314 0.60 2.30 6.37
C LYS A 314 0.29 3.74 6.73
N ASP A 315 -0.25 3.97 7.92
CA ASP A 315 -0.33 5.32 8.45
C ASP A 315 1.00 5.71 9.12
N ALA A 316 1.56 6.85 8.70
CA ALA A 316 2.75 7.45 9.28
C ALA A 316 2.44 8.41 10.46
N GLY A 317 1.16 8.67 10.73
CA GLY A 317 0.67 9.48 11.84
C GLY A 317 -0.31 8.73 12.73
N GLU A 318 -1.38 9.40 13.13
CA GLU A 318 -2.44 8.81 13.95
C GLU A 318 -3.62 8.34 13.11
N SER A 319 -4.07 7.11 13.39
CA SER A 319 -5.29 6.55 12.84
C SER A 319 -6.45 6.69 13.81
N TYR A 320 -7.59 7.16 13.33
CA TYR A 320 -8.75 7.47 14.17
C TYR A 320 -10.09 7.17 13.49
N TYR A 321 -11.14 6.96 14.29
CA TYR A 321 -12.50 6.78 13.79
C TYR A 321 -13.31 8.05 14.00
N GLY A 322 -13.98 8.54 12.96
CA GLY A 322 -14.74 9.78 13.04
C GLY A 322 -15.01 10.38 11.67
N PHE A 323 -14.93 11.69 11.58
CA PHE A 323 -15.00 12.45 10.34
C PHE A 323 -13.61 13.01 9.98
N PRO A 324 -13.34 13.36 8.71
CA PRO A 324 -12.06 13.95 8.32
C PRO A 324 -11.70 15.14 9.22
N LYS A 325 -10.42 15.24 9.61
CA LYS A 325 -9.91 16.43 10.31
C LYS A 325 -10.01 17.62 9.34
N THR A 326 -10.46 18.77 9.83
CA THR A 326 -10.35 20.01 9.06
C THR A 326 -8.91 20.51 9.10
N SER A 327 -8.58 21.54 8.33
CA SER A 327 -7.30 22.24 8.43
C SER A 327 -7.01 22.83 9.81
N GLU A 328 -8.04 23.03 10.63
CA GLU A 328 -7.95 23.50 12.02
C GLU A 328 -7.81 22.32 13.02
N GLY A 329 -7.73 21.08 12.53
CA GLY A 329 -7.79 19.85 13.34
C GLY A 329 -9.23 19.39 13.59
N TYR A 330 -9.44 18.66 14.70
CA TYR A 330 -10.80 18.40 15.19
C TYR A 330 -11.40 19.68 15.74
N LYS A 331 -12.62 20.03 15.31
CA LYS A 331 -13.43 20.99 16.07
C LYS A 331 -14.00 20.28 17.29
N VAL A 332 -13.26 20.31 18.39
CA VAL A 332 -13.72 19.81 19.69
C VAL A 332 -14.55 20.89 20.36
N PHE A 333 -15.85 20.65 20.53
CA PHE A 333 -16.68 21.45 21.43
C PHE A 333 -16.71 20.75 22.79
N MET A 334 -15.92 21.23 23.74
CA MET A 334 -15.96 20.76 25.12
C MET A 334 -17.24 21.25 25.79
N ASN A 335 -17.97 20.36 26.47
CA ASN A 335 -19.05 20.77 27.36
C ASN A 335 -18.44 21.29 28.67
N GLU A 336 -17.96 22.53 28.65
CA GLU A 336 -17.55 23.23 29.86
C GLU A 336 -18.79 23.70 30.64
N GLY A 337 -19.38 22.81 31.44
CA GLY A 337 -20.25 23.24 32.53
C GLY A 337 -21.74 22.89 32.46
N GLY A 338 -22.13 21.76 31.88
CA GLY A 338 -23.47 21.20 32.10
C GLY A 338 -24.61 21.95 31.42
N HIS A 339 -24.30 22.89 30.52
CA HIS A 339 -25.23 23.45 29.56
C HIS A 339 -25.06 22.69 28.24
N GLY A 340 -26.17 22.26 27.63
CA GLY A 340 -26.18 21.36 26.48
C GLY A 340 -25.25 21.80 25.34
N LEU A 341 -24.78 20.82 24.56
CA LEU A 341 -23.98 21.03 23.37
C LEU A 341 -24.68 22.02 22.40
N PRO A 342 -23.95 22.76 21.56
CA PRO A 342 -24.55 23.67 20.59
C PRO A 342 -25.58 22.96 19.71
N ASP A 343 -26.65 23.64 19.28
CA ASP A 343 -27.66 23.08 18.36
C ASP A 343 -27.07 22.63 17.01
N SER A 344 -25.87 23.12 16.67
CA SER A 344 -25.09 22.69 15.50
C SER A 344 -24.43 21.31 15.69
N CYS A 345 -24.47 20.75 16.90
CA CYS A 345 -23.90 19.46 17.22
C CYS A 345 -24.79 18.33 16.73
N LYS A 346 -24.48 17.79 15.54
CA LYS A 346 -25.28 16.72 14.95
C LYS A 346 -24.97 15.34 15.53
N TRP A 347 -23.76 15.12 16.06
CA TRP A 347 -23.35 13.83 16.64
C TRP A 347 -22.33 14.00 17.76
N MET A 348 -22.43 13.11 18.76
CA MET A 348 -21.61 13.08 19.96
C MET A 348 -20.82 11.76 20.03
N TYR A 349 -19.51 11.85 20.28
CA TYR A 349 -18.65 10.72 20.63
C TYR A 349 -18.14 10.90 22.06
N MET A 350 -18.10 9.83 22.85
CA MET A 350 -17.48 9.85 24.17
C MET A 350 -16.18 9.05 24.09
N ASP A 351 -15.06 9.66 24.44
CA ASP A 351 -13.79 8.95 24.49
C ASP A 351 -13.66 8.10 25.77
N PHE A 352 -12.54 7.39 25.88
CA PHE A 352 -12.26 6.49 27.01
C PHE A 352 -12.10 7.23 28.35
N ASP A 353 -11.91 8.55 28.31
CA ASP A 353 -11.80 9.41 29.49
C ASP A 353 -13.14 10.10 29.84
N SER A 354 -14.24 9.66 29.22
CA SER A 354 -15.60 10.21 29.42
C SER A 354 -15.76 11.67 28.97
N VAL A 355 -14.93 12.12 28.03
CA VAL A 355 -15.05 13.45 27.41
C VAL A 355 -15.97 13.35 26.19
N TYR A 356 -16.98 14.22 26.14
CA TYR A 356 -17.90 14.31 25.02
C TYR A 356 -17.36 15.23 23.93
N HIS A 357 -17.15 14.66 22.74
CA HIS A 357 -16.70 15.32 21.53
C HIS A 357 -17.88 15.53 20.59
N CYS A 358 -18.03 16.75 20.10
CA CYS A 358 -18.99 17.06 19.05
C CYS A 358 -18.32 17.00 17.67
N LEU A 359 -18.91 16.29 16.71
CA LEU A 359 -18.30 16.04 15.40
C LEU A 359 -18.95 16.90 14.29
N ASP A 360 -18.12 17.54 13.45
CA ASP A 360 -18.60 18.27 12.27
C ASP A 360 -18.91 17.31 11.11
N THR A 361 -20.20 17.01 10.92
CA THR A 361 -20.69 16.12 9.86
C THR A 361 -20.56 16.68 8.45
N ASN A 362 -20.23 17.96 8.29
CA ASN A 362 -20.18 18.59 6.96
C ASN A 362 -18.83 18.34 6.24
N THR A 363 -17.90 17.66 6.90
CA THR A 363 -16.52 17.45 6.41
C THR A 363 -16.33 16.15 5.64
N GLY A 364 -17.33 15.26 5.61
CA GLY A 364 -17.26 13.99 4.89
C GLY A 364 -18.14 12.90 5.52
N GLN A 365 -17.88 11.64 5.18
CA GLN A 365 -18.56 10.50 5.79
C GLN A 365 -17.84 10.05 7.06
N ARG A 366 -18.56 9.40 7.96
CA ARG A 366 -17.95 8.77 9.13
C ARG A 366 -17.17 7.53 8.68
N SER A 367 -15.88 7.49 8.95
CA SER A 367 -15.02 6.35 8.62
C SER A 367 -13.80 6.33 9.53
N TRP A 368 -12.92 5.37 9.30
CA TRP A 368 -11.57 5.44 9.80
C TRP A 368 -10.72 6.30 8.87
N TYR A 369 -9.91 7.17 9.46
CA TYR A 369 -9.03 8.10 8.78
C TYR A 369 -7.60 7.97 9.30
N ALA A 370 -6.65 8.28 8.43
CA ALA A 370 -5.22 8.30 8.72
C ALA A 370 -4.69 9.72 8.53
N ASP A 371 -3.79 10.17 9.40
CA ASP A 371 -3.17 11.49 9.24
C ASP A 371 -2.22 11.53 8.04
N PHE A 372 -1.44 10.46 7.85
CA PHE A 372 -0.42 10.39 6.81
C PHE A 372 -0.41 8.98 6.18
N PRO A 373 -1.49 8.57 5.48
CA PRO A 373 -1.53 7.29 4.80
C PRO A 373 -0.48 7.23 3.68
N ARG A 374 0.18 6.08 3.58
CA ARG A 374 1.19 5.76 2.58
C ARG A 374 0.89 4.42 1.94
N ALA A 375 1.07 4.31 0.64
CA ALA A 375 1.07 3.03 -0.06
C ALA A 375 2.38 2.30 0.25
N CYS A 376 2.31 1.01 0.59
CA CYS A 376 3.48 0.25 1.03
C CYS A 376 3.50 -1.18 0.49
N VAL A 377 4.72 -1.71 0.38
CA VAL A 377 5.01 -3.13 0.18
C VAL A 377 5.68 -3.66 1.45
N TYR A 378 5.14 -4.73 2.02
CA TYR A 378 5.67 -5.40 3.22
C TYR A 378 6.33 -6.72 2.83
N PHE A 379 7.50 -6.99 3.41
CA PHE A 379 8.34 -8.12 3.05
C PHE A 379 8.47 -9.07 4.24
N TYR A 380 7.99 -10.30 4.07
CA TYR A 380 8.05 -11.38 5.06
C TYR A 380 9.00 -12.49 4.62
N ASP A 381 9.64 -13.14 5.59
CA ASP A 381 10.56 -14.25 5.37
C ASP A 381 9.79 -15.59 5.29
N PRO A 382 9.84 -16.31 4.15
CA PRO A 382 9.26 -17.65 4.04
C PRO A 382 9.78 -18.67 5.06
N ASP A 383 11.00 -18.50 5.58
CA ASP A 383 11.55 -19.37 6.61
C ASP A 383 10.88 -19.16 7.97
N ASP A 384 10.34 -17.96 8.26
CA ASP A 384 9.54 -17.75 9.46
C ASP A 384 8.20 -18.50 9.37
N LEU A 385 7.56 -18.52 8.20
CA LEU A 385 6.38 -19.36 7.98
C LEU A 385 6.73 -20.85 8.08
N ALA A 386 7.93 -21.25 7.68
CA ALA A 386 8.36 -22.63 7.80
C ALA A 386 8.51 -23.02 9.28
N LYS A 387 9.01 -22.11 10.12
CA LYS A 387 9.06 -22.30 11.58
C LYS A 387 7.65 -22.41 12.18
N VAL A 388 6.68 -21.60 11.73
CA VAL A 388 5.27 -21.75 12.14
C VAL A 388 4.74 -23.13 11.74
N ALA A 389 4.98 -23.54 10.50
CA ALA A 389 4.51 -24.83 10.00
C ALA A 389 5.06 -26.03 10.77
N GLN A 390 6.25 -25.89 11.36
CA GLN A 390 6.90 -26.90 12.20
C GLN A 390 6.54 -26.75 13.70
N GLY A 391 5.75 -25.74 14.08
CA GLY A 391 5.39 -25.48 15.48
C GLY A 391 6.54 -24.89 16.32
N LEU A 392 7.58 -24.33 15.69
CA LEU A 392 8.75 -23.75 16.37
C LEU A 392 8.48 -22.33 16.88
N ILE A 393 7.60 -21.58 16.22
CA ILE A 393 7.13 -20.26 16.63
C ILE A 393 5.60 -20.18 16.45
N PRO A 394 4.88 -19.36 17.23
CA PRO A 394 3.44 -19.17 17.05
C PRO A 394 3.12 -18.47 15.72
N SER A 395 1.87 -18.57 15.25
CA SER A 395 1.41 -17.99 13.97
C SER A 395 1.54 -16.47 13.85
N TYR A 396 1.64 -15.75 14.97
CA TYR A 396 1.87 -14.30 15.04
C TYR A 396 3.35 -13.93 15.21
N GLY A 397 4.22 -14.95 15.33
CA GLY A 397 5.66 -14.80 15.50
C GLY A 397 6.37 -14.18 14.29
N PRO A 398 6.04 -14.55 13.04
CA PRO A 398 6.60 -13.87 11.87
C PRO A 398 6.31 -12.37 11.89
N GLN A 399 7.28 -11.57 11.48
CA GLN A 399 7.15 -10.12 11.34
C GLN A 399 7.77 -9.74 10.00
N TYR A 400 7.30 -8.66 9.38
CA TYR A 400 7.97 -8.17 8.18
C TYR A 400 9.40 -7.75 8.53
N TYR A 401 10.36 -8.15 7.70
CA TYR A 401 11.76 -7.73 7.82
C TYR A 401 12.02 -6.40 7.12
N ALA A 402 11.14 -6.00 6.19
CA ALA A 402 11.19 -4.71 5.54
C ALA A 402 9.80 -4.20 5.11
N ARG A 403 9.72 -2.88 4.93
CA ARG A 403 8.59 -2.14 4.37
C ARG A 403 9.15 -1.12 3.37
N LEU A 404 8.60 -1.07 2.18
CA LEU A 404 8.94 -0.08 1.14
C LEU A 404 7.76 0.86 0.94
N ASP A 405 7.99 2.15 1.09
CA ASP A 405 7.02 3.19 0.73
C ASP A 405 7.01 3.38 -0.79
N VAL A 406 5.84 3.23 -1.41
CA VAL A 406 5.62 3.33 -2.86
C VAL A 406 4.61 4.42 -3.21
N SER A 407 4.29 5.32 -2.27
CA SER A 407 3.33 6.41 -2.48
C SER A 407 3.70 7.33 -3.65
N GLU A 408 4.98 7.44 -3.99
CA GLU A 408 5.42 8.28 -5.12
C GLU A 408 4.94 7.78 -6.48
N TYR A 409 4.45 6.54 -6.58
CA TYR A 409 4.00 5.94 -7.83
C TYR A 409 2.48 5.92 -8.00
N MET A 410 1.72 6.39 -7.01
CA MET A 410 0.26 6.33 -7.01
C MET A 410 -0.37 7.44 -7.85
N TYR A 411 -1.42 7.11 -8.60
CA TYR A 411 -2.16 8.06 -9.44
C TYR A 411 -3.34 8.69 -8.70
N ASP A 412 -3.93 8.00 -7.73
CA ASP A 412 -4.99 8.55 -6.89
C ASP A 412 -4.43 9.71 -6.06
N GLN A 413 -5.06 10.87 -6.20
CA GLN A 413 -4.67 12.10 -5.51
C GLN A 413 -5.29 12.19 -4.12
N ASP A 414 -6.23 11.31 -3.75
CA ASP A 414 -6.71 11.17 -2.38
C ASP A 414 -5.84 10.16 -1.60
N PRO A 415 -5.00 10.63 -0.66
CA PRO A 415 -4.15 9.75 0.12
C PRO A 415 -4.93 8.74 0.97
N GLN A 416 -6.21 8.99 1.28
CA GLN A 416 -7.02 8.10 2.11
C GLN A 416 -7.41 6.80 1.37
N SER A 417 -7.51 6.84 0.04
CA SER A 417 -7.85 5.73 -0.84
C SER A 417 -6.68 5.22 -1.69
N SER A 418 -5.61 6.00 -1.78
CA SER A 418 -4.41 5.71 -2.57
C SER A 418 -3.57 4.57 -1.99
N PHE A 419 -3.84 3.34 -2.43
CA PHE A 419 -3.01 2.16 -2.20
C PHE A 419 -3.33 1.04 -3.20
N LEU A 420 -2.50 0.00 -3.15
CA LEU A 420 -2.48 -1.08 -4.11
C LEU A 420 -3.30 -2.31 -3.65
N TYR A 421 -3.94 -2.96 -4.62
CA TYR A 421 -4.85 -4.09 -4.43
C TYR A 421 -4.46 -5.27 -5.31
N GLY A 422 -4.63 -6.49 -4.80
CA GLY A 422 -4.29 -7.71 -5.53
C GLY A 422 -2.80 -7.79 -5.88
N THR A 423 -2.29 -9.00 -6.11
CA THR A 423 -0.92 -9.13 -6.63
C THR A 423 -0.79 -10.38 -7.48
N GLY A 424 -0.45 -10.21 -8.75
CA GLY A 424 -0.06 -11.29 -9.65
C GLY A 424 1.46 -11.36 -9.75
N TYR A 425 2.01 -12.57 -9.79
CA TYR A 425 3.45 -12.78 -9.90
C TYR A 425 3.78 -13.66 -11.10
N ASP A 426 4.55 -13.09 -12.04
CA ASP A 426 5.25 -13.83 -13.08
C ASP A 426 6.61 -14.25 -12.54
N GLN A 427 6.67 -15.50 -12.08
CA GLN A 427 7.90 -16.08 -11.54
C GLN A 427 9.02 -16.20 -12.57
N ALA A 428 8.68 -16.45 -13.83
CA ALA A 428 9.67 -16.69 -14.88
C ALA A 428 10.45 -15.42 -15.22
N ASN A 429 9.79 -14.26 -15.21
CA ASN A 429 10.41 -12.97 -15.56
C ASN A 429 10.65 -12.06 -14.35
N GLY A 430 10.22 -12.47 -13.15
CA GLY A 430 10.34 -11.70 -11.92
C GLY A 430 9.46 -10.44 -11.92
N LEU A 431 8.26 -10.51 -12.51
CA LEU A 431 7.36 -9.36 -12.64
C LEU A 431 6.19 -9.45 -11.66
N LEU A 432 5.86 -8.33 -11.02
CA LEU A 432 4.73 -8.19 -10.11
C LEU A 432 3.74 -7.21 -10.69
N TYR A 433 2.44 -7.55 -10.58
CA TYR A 433 1.33 -6.76 -11.09
C TYR A 433 0.36 -6.47 -9.95
N SER A 434 -0.01 -5.20 -9.75
CA SER A 434 -0.98 -4.82 -8.72
C SER A 434 -1.91 -3.72 -9.22
N PHE A 435 -3.17 -3.74 -8.79
CA PHE A 435 -4.17 -2.76 -9.18
C PHE A 435 -4.10 -1.51 -8.29
N GLU A 436 -4.29 -0.34 -8.90
CA GLU A 436 -4.78 0.86 -8.22
C GLU A 436 -6.19 1.15 -8.75
N ARG A 437 -7.16 1.36 -7.86
CA ARG A 437 -8.60 1.37 -8.20
C ARG A 437 -9.10 2.79 -8.46
N SER A 438 -10.15 2.90 -9.27
CA SER A 438 -10.89 4.15 -9.51
C SER A 438 -10.02 5.33 -9.98
N ILE A 439 -9.16 5.05 -10.97
CA ILE A 439 -8.19 6.02 -11.47
C ILE A 439 -8.68 6.71 -12.75
N GLU A 440 -9.09 5.95 -13.75
CA GLU A 440 -9.68 6.50 -14.99
C GLU A 440 -11.21 6.46 -14.84
N GLY A 441 -11.75 7.40 -14.05
CA GLY A 441 -13.13 7.33 -13.56
C GLY A 441 -13.25 6.18 -12.56
N ASP A 442 -14.06 5.17 -12.87
CA ASP A 442 -14.20 3.97 -12.03
C ASP A 442 -13.33 2.79 -12.52
N LEU A 443 -12.49 2.99 -13.54
CA LEU A 443 -11.58 1.95 -14.05
C LEU A 443 -10.27 1.93 -13.24
N PRO A 444 -9.76 0.74 -12.88
CA PRO A 444 -8.43 0.61 -12.28
C PRO A 444 -7.31 0.77 -13.31
N ILE A 445 -6.08 0.96 -12.82
CA ILE A 445 -4.84 0.77 -13.58
C ILE A 445 -4.02 -0.35 -12.96
N VAL A 446 -3.08 -0.92 -13.72
CA VAL A 446 -2.14 -1.94 -13.24
C VAL A 446 -0.75 -1.33 -13.16
N HIS A 447 -0.15 -1.41 -11.98
CA HIS A 447 1.26 -1.09 -11.77
C HIS A 447 2.11 -2.33 -11.93
N VAL A 448 3.33 -2.13 -12.44
CA VAL A 448 4.29 -3.21 -12.71
C VAL A 448 5.61 -2.94 -12.01
N TRP A 449 6.11 -3.96 -11.32
CA TRP A 449 7.46 -3.96 -10.76
C TRP A 449 8.24 -5.15 -11.29
N LYS A 450 9.56 -5.01 -11.36
CA LYS A 450 10.49 -6.08 -11.64
C LYS A 450 11.39 -6.34 -10.45
N ILE A 451 11.59 -7.61 -10.15
CA ILE A 451 12.59 -8.06 -9.20
C ILE A 451 13.86 -8.30 -9.99
N HIS A 452 14.90 -7.57 -9.62
CA HIS A 452 16.21 -7.74 -10.24
C HIS A 452 17.02 -8.78 -9.46
N GLU A 453 17.75 -9.62 -10.21
CA GLU A 453 18.79 -10.45 -9.63
C GLU A 453 19.80 -9.58 -8.89
N ALA A 454 20.24 -10.05 -7.73
CA ALA A 454 21.29 -9.38 -7.00
C ALA A 454 22.59 -9.48 -7.81
N SER A 455 23.00 -8.39 -8.46
CA SER A 455 24.40 -8.30 -8.91
C SER A 455 25.30 -8.32 -7.67
N ALA A 456 26.38 -9.10 -7.77
CA ALA A 456 27.34 -9.42 -6.72
C ALA A 456 27.53 -8.27 -5.72
N ARG A 457 27.31 -8.57 -4.42
CA ARG A 457 27.48 -7.63 -3.29
C ARG A 457 27.27 -6.18 -3.73
N ILE A 458 26.02 -5.73 -3.69
CA ILE A 458 25.82 -4.38 -3.19
C ILE A 458 26.45 -4.42 -1.79
N ASP A 459 27.70 -3.97 -1.69
CA ASP A 459 28.34 -3.71 -0.41
C ASP A 459 27.28 -3.04 0.45
N GLY A 460 27.12 -3.46 1.71
CA GLY A 460 26.18 -2.85 2.66
C GLY A 460 26.44 -1.35 2.94
N ASN A 461 27.20 -0.69 2.06
CA ASN A 461 27.56 0.71 2.00
C ASN A 461 26.88 1.47 0.84
N ASP A 462 26.10 0.82 -0.04
CA ASP A 462 25.38 1.53 -1.13
C ASP A 462 23.98 2.01 -0.73
N MET A 463 23.59 1.80 0.53
CA MET A 463 22.93 2.88 1.25
C MET A 463 23.97 4.00 1.40
N ARG A 464 24.05 4.93 0.42
CA ARG A 464 24.71 6.22 0.68
C ARG A 464 24.15 6.73 2.00
N LYS A 465 25.02 6.76 3.02
CA LYS A 465 24.74 7.18 4.40
C LYS A 465 23.85 8.41 4.38
N ASP A 466 22.75 8.34 5.12
CA ASP A 466 21.74 9.37 5.39
C ASP A 466 22.01 10.70 4.67
N ILE A 467 21.37 10.88 3.51
CA ILE A 467 21.32 12.21 2.89
C ILE A 467 20.56 13.09 3.89
N ALA A 468 21.23 14.11 4.42
CA ALA A 468 20.67 15.00 5.42
C ALA A 468 20.81 16.44 4.95
N ILE A 469 19.78 17.24 5.18
CA ILE A 469 19.89 18.69 5.08
C ILE A 469 20.27 19.21 6.47
N THR A 470 21.32 20.01 6.58
CA THR A 470 21.60 20.85 7.75
C THR A 470 21.48 22.31 7.36
N VAL A 471 21.04 23.13 8.32
CA VAL A 471 20.79 24.54 8.08
C VAL A 471 21.36 25.37 9.23
N SER A 472 21.99 26.49 8.91
CA SER A 472 22.60 27.36 9.91
C SER A 472 22.67 28.82 9.44
N PRO A 473 22.27 29.80 10.27
CA PRO A 473 21.56 29.62 11.54
C PRO A 473 20.11 29.11 11.32
N ASN A 474 19.50 28.49 12.33
CA ASN A 474 18.06 28.18 12.35
C ASN A 474 17.56 28.21 13.81
N PRO A 475 16.73 29.19 14.24
CA PRO A 475 16.12 30.24 13.42
C PRO A 475 17.12 31.22 12.80
N PHE A 476 16.74 31.89 11.72
CA PHE A 476 17.56 32.89 11.02
C PHE A 476 16.79 34.20 10.80
N SER A 477 17.48 35.32 10.53
CA SER A 477 16.85 36.65 10.40
C SER A 477 16.99 37.31 9.03
N ALA A 478 17.92 36.86 8.19
CA ALA A 478 18.12 37.42 6.85
C ALA A 478 18.56 36.36 5.83
N SER A 479 19.65 35.66 6.12
CA SER A 479 20.22 34.62 5.25
C SER A 479 20.48 33.33 6.02
N ILE A 480 20.44 32.22 5.31
CA ILE A 480 20.70 30.88 5.85
C ILE A 480 21.67 30.13 4.94
N ILE A 481 22.56 29.36 5.54
CA ILE A 481 23.39 28.38 4.85
C ILE A 481 22.67 27.04 4.90
N ILE A 482 22.51 26.41 3.75
CA ILE A 482 21.90 25.10 3.56
C ILE A 482 23.02 24.16 3.13
N ALA A 483 23.33 23.16 3.93
CA ALA A 483 24.29 22.13 3.60
C ALA A 483 23.57 20.80 3.39
N VAL A 484 23.69 20.24 2.19
CA VAL A 484 23.22 18.90 1.89
C VAL A 484 24.39 17.94 2.07
N GLN A 485 24.28 17.05 3.04
CA GLN A 485 25.27 16.08 3.42
C GLN A 485 24.97 14.74 2.71
N GLY A 486 25.98 13.91 2.53
CA GLY A 486 25.84 12.57 1.94
C GLY A 486 25.93 12.56 0.41
N VAL A 487 26.35 13.67 -0.22
CA VAL A 487 26.29 13.88 -1.68
C VAL A 487 27.54 13.43 -2.46
N GLY A 488 28.63 13.02 -1.79
CA GLY A 488 29.92 12.72 -2.44
C GLY A 488 30.27 11.23 -2.60
N SER A 489 30.49 10.80 -3.85
CA SER A 489 31.35 9.67 -4.22
C SER A 489 32.83 10.13 -4.27
N ARG A 490 33.80 9.23 -4.54
CA ARG A 490 35.24 9.56 -4.68
C ARG A 490 35.57 10.66 -5.71
N SER A 491 34.63 11.09 -6.56
CA SER A 491 34.81 12.21 -7.50
C SER A 491 34.28 13.53 -6.92
N MET A 492 35.11 14.58 -6.97
CA MET A 492 34.90 15.91 -6.36
C MET A 492 33.74 16.77 -6.91
N ASN A 493 32.77 16.18 -7.60
CA ASN A 493 31.70 16.90 -8.29
C ASN A 493 30.34 16.66 -7.62
N ILE A 494 29.56 17.73 -7.47
CA ILE A 494 28.15 17.65 -7.06
C ILE A 494 27.37 16.94 -8.19
N PRO A 495 26.45 16.01 -7.86
CA PRO A 495 25.65 15.34 -8.88
C PRO A 495 24.94 16.36 -9.78
N SER A 496 25.03 16.19 -11.11
CA SER A 496 24.47 17.13 -12.08
C SER A 496 22.93 17.18 -12.07
N ASP A 497 22.30 16.17 -11.49
CA ASP A 497 20.87 16.00 -11.30
C ASP A 497 20.37 16.50 -9.92
N MET A 498 21.27 17.05 -9.09
CA MET A 498 20.91 17.57 -7.77
C MET A 498 20.24 18.94 -7.85
N VAL A 499 19.06 19.08 -7.23
CA VAL A 499 18.27 20.32 -7.21
C VAL A 499 17.89 20.68 -5.77
N VAL A 500 18.15 21.92 -5.33
CA VAL A 500 17.72 22.44 -4.03
C VAL A 500 16.76 23.62 -4.22
N GLN A 501 15.64 23.59 -3.49
CA GLN A 501 14.55 24.56 -3.61
C GLN A 501 13.97 24.92 -2.24
N ILE A 502 13.41 26.12 -2.13
CA ILE A 502 12.74 26.63 -0.93
C ILE A 502 11.25 26.77 -1.19
N PHE A 503 10.46 26.30 -0.24
CA PHE A 503 9.01 26.34 -0.26
C PHE A 503 8.46 27.07 0.96
N ASP A 504 7.34 27.76 0.81
CA ASP A 504 6.54 28.20 1.96
C ASP A 504 5.75 27.03 2.57
N ILE A 505 5.09 27.24 3.72
CA ILE A 505 4.27 26.21 4.38
C ILE A 505 3.07 25.74 3.55
N ALA A 506 2.69 26.48 2.50
CA ALA A 506 1.62 26.13 1.58
C ALA A 506 2.14 25.34 0.36
N GLY A 507 3.41 24.90 0.38
CA GLY A 507 4.00 24.10 -0.69
C GLY A 507 4.36 24.89 -1.94
N ARG A 508 4.26 26.23 -1.95
CA ARG A 508 4.65 27.06 -3.10
C ARG A 508 6.15 27.28 -3.10
N ARG A 509 6.79 27.09 -4.26
CA ARG A 509 8.23 27.37 -4.40
C ARG A 509 8.46 28.88 -4.37
N ILE A 510 9.22 29.35 -3.38
CA ILE A 510 9.51 30.77 -3.15
C ILE A 510 10.96 31.16 -3.43
N GLY A 511 11.85 30.18 -3.62
CA GLY A 511 13.26 30.47 -3.84
C GLY A 511 14.05 29.29 -4.36
N ILE A 512 15.16 29.62 -5.04
CA ILE A 512 16.23 28.71 -5.38
C ILE A 512 17.47 29.26 -4.68
N PRO A 513 18.11 28.49 -3.78
CA PRO A 513 19.35 28.93 -3.14
C PRO A 513 20.46 29.17 -4.18
N HIS A 514 21.27 30.21 -3.97
CA HIS A 514 22.36 30.60 -4.86
C HIS A 514 23.74 30.29 -4.22
N ASP A 515 24.80 30.32 -5.03
CA ASP A 515 26.19 30.00 -4.69
C ASP A 515 26.43 28.58 -4.16
N VAL A 516 26.98 27.73 -5.04
CA VAL A 516 27.34 26.36 -4.71
C VAL A 516 28.83 26.28 -4.39
N SER A 517 29.17 25.95 -3.14
CA SER A 517 30.55 25.66 -2.73
C SER A 517 30.66 24.26 -2.13
N THR A 518 31.80 23.61 -2.36
CA THR A 518 32.17 22.34 -1.72
C THR A 518 33.11 22.60 -0.54
N ALA A 519 32.80 22.06 0.63
CA ALA A 519 33.67 22.15 1.81
C ALA A 519 34.63 20.94 1.88
N LYS A 520 35.94 21.20 2.07
CA LYS A 520 36.95 20.15 2.30
C LYS A 520 36.99 19.77 3.78
N HIS A 521 36.82 18.48 4.09
CA HIS A 521 37.18 17.93 5.40
C HIS A 521 38.43 17.05 5.27
N ASN A 522 39.53 17.43 5.92
CA ASN A 522 40.82 16.73 5.88
C ASN A 522 40.82 15.47 6.79
N THR A 523 39.96 14.49 6.51
CA THR A 523 40.03 13.16 7.17
C THR A 523 39.67 12.06 6.17
N PRO A 524 40.31 10.87 6.22
CA PRO A 524 40.20 9.84 5.18
C PRO A 524 38.79 9.26 4.94
N ASP A 525 37.83 9.49 5.85
CA ASP A 525 36.49 8.87 5.83
C ASP A 525 35.31 9.85 5.91
N LYS A 526 35.42 11.12 5.48
CA LYS A 526 34.32 12.11 5.62
C LYS A 526 33.73 12.64 4.30
N ILE A 527 32.41 12.68 4.35
CA ILE A 527 31.39 13.05 3.36
C ILE A 527 31.58 14.49 2.85
N HIS A 528 31.44 14.69 1.53
CA HIS A 528 31.41 16.03 0.92
C HIS A 528 30.01 16.63 1.04
N ASP A 529 29.91 17.87 1.55
CA ASP A 529 28.68 18.64 1.64
C ASP A 529 28.55 19.59 0.43
N ALA A 530 27.37 19.67 -0.17
CA ALA A 530 27.00 20.74 -1.09
C ALA A 530 26.38 21.89 -0.29
N ARG A 531 27.03 23.06 -0.27
CA ARG A 531 26.56 24.23 0.47
C ARG A 531 25.95 25.26 -0.45
N TYR A 532 24.77 25.73 -0.07
CA TYR A 532 24.00 26.77 -0.73
C TYR A 532 23.70 27.90 0.25
N THR A 533 23.55 29.12 -0.27
CA THR A 533 23.08 30.27 0.51
C THR A 533 21.72 30.72 0.01
N TRP A 534 20.80 30.97 0.93
CA TRP A 534 19.51 31.57 0.59
C TRP A 534 19.27 32.83 1.41
N SER A 535 18.81 33.88 0.73
CA SER A 535 18.40 35.15 1.34
C SER A 535 16.88 35.23 1.37
N ALA A 536 16.33 35.46 2.56
CA ALA A 536 14.90 35.62 2.79
C ALA A 536 14.50 37.09 2.94
N ALA A 537 15.26 38.02 2.33
CA ALA A 537 15.06 39.47 2.45
C ALA A 537 13.66 39.94 2.06
N ASN A 538 12.96 39.22 1.17
CA ASN A 538 11.62 39.55 0.70
C ASN A 538 10.53 38.58 1.22
N CYS A 539 10.86 37.74 2.20
CA CYS A 539 9.96 36.73 2.74
C CYS A 539 9.40 37.15 4.12
N PRO A 540 8.12 36.88 4.43
CA PRO A 540 7.53 37.15 5.74
C PRO A 540 8.12 36.25 6.84
N ASN A 541 8.05 36.67 8.12
CA ASN A 541 8.40 35.78 9.23
C ASN A 541 7.54 34.51 9.18
N GLY A 542 8.13 33.34 9.44
CA GLY A 542 7.42 32.07 9.35
C GLY A 542 8.31 30.86 9.11
N VAL A 543 7.65 29.70 8.97
CA VAL A 543 8.31 28.43 8.66
C VAL A 543 8.42 28.29 7.14
N TYR A 544 9.54 27.74 6.69
CA TYR A 544 9.81 27.41 5.29
C TYR A 544 10.36 25.99 5.21
N ILE A 545 10.26 25.37 4.04
CA ILE A 545 10.78 24.02 3.79
C ILE A 545 11.90 24.12 2.76
N VAL A 546 13.07 23.62 3.12
CA VAL A 546 14.15 23.34 2.17
C VAL A 546 13.92 21.94 1.64
N ARG A 547 13.93 21.78 0.31
CA ARG A 547 13.89 20.49 -0.37
C ARG A 547 15.17 20.31 -1.18
N ALA A 548 15.81 19.14 -1.07
CA ALA A 548 16.86 18.72 -1.98
C ALA A 548 16.45 17.42 -2.67
N LYS A 549 16.52 17.40 -4.00
CA LYS A 549 16.32 16.21 -4.84
C LYS A 549 17.67 15.78 -5.42
N ILE A 550 18.00 14.50 -5.32
CA ILE A 550 19.24 13.89 -5.85
C ILE A 550 18.83 12.55 -6.49
N GLY A 551 18.83 12.47 -7.81
CA GLY A 551 18.25 11.34 -8.54
C GLY A 551 16.79 11.10 -8.13
N PRO A 552 16.42 9.86 -7.72
CA PRO A 552 15.07 9.55 -7.26
C PRO A 552 14.80 10.01 -5.81
N ARG A 553 15.84 10.38 -5.04
CA ARG A 553 15.68 10.69 -3.63
C ARG A 553 15.34 12.15 -3.41
N THR A 554 14.40 12.39 -2.52
CA THR A 554 14.08 13.73 -2.00
C THR A 554 14.39 13.75 -0.50
N VAL A 555 14.91 14.88 0.01
CA VAL A 555 15.10 15.16 1.45
C VAL A 555 14.59 16.56 1.75
N ASN A 556 13.91 16.76 2.89
CA ASN A 556 13.39 18.08 3.26
C ASN A 556 13.73 18.42 4.71
N ARG A 557 13.80 19.73 5.00
CA ARG A 557 14.02 20.25 6.35
C ARG A 557 13.27 21.56 6.55
N SER A 558 12.60 21.69 7.70
CA SER A 558 11.97 22.94 8.11
C SER A 558 13.01 23.95 8.62
N ILE A 559 12.81 25.21 8.25
CA ILE A 559 13.62 26.36 8.65
C ILE A 559 12.69 27.48 9.12
N MET A 560 13.14 28.28 10.08
CA MET A 560 12.31 29.32 10.71
C MET A 560 12.95 30.70 10.53
N LEU A 561 12.26 31.59 9.82
CA LEU A 561 12.64 33.00 9.68
C LEU A 561 12.00 33.81 10.80
N ILE A 562 12.82 34.49 11.60
CA ILE A 562 12.43 35.42 12.64
C ILE A 562 13.27 36.69 12.50
N ARG A 563 12.62 37.82 12.22
CA ARG A 563 13.22 39.15 12.21
C ARG A 563 13.05 39.89 13.51
#